data_AF-A0A8J3TRH5-F1
#
_entry.id   AF-A0A8J3TRH5-F1
#
_cell.length_a   1.000
_cell.length_b   1.000
_cell.length_c   1.000
_cell.angle_alpha   90.00
_cell.angle_beta   90.00
_cell.angle_gamma   90.00
#
_symmetry.space_group_name_H-M   'P 1'
#
loop_
_entity.id
_entity.type
_entity.pdbx_description
1 polymer ?
#
loop_
_entity_poly.entity_id
_entity_poly.type
_entity_poly.pdbx_seq_one_letter_code
_entity_poly.pdbx_strand_id
1 'polypeptide(L)'
;MVAVAVLAAMVAAWVGAGPSAQAERLAAVLGVRDPRPGHAVWKALVERRRPMAEAAAWRAACIELCEGVAAEVAAGKQAGEALARAVSAMTVPDAAALLPVVAAARDGGDVPAALARAAPLQGGEGLVRLAACWQVSVTVGGDLVALVERLAASLRAEESHRQDVAAQLAGPRATARMLAGLPLLGFLMAAGLGMSPVSFLLGSPAGLGCLTIGLALDATGVWWTGRLVAGAQGRSPKRREPVDQEPRRRVPGGRAT
;
A
#
# COMPACT_ATOMS: atom_id res chain seq x y z
N MET A 1 -20.94 21.71 25.24
CA MET A 1 -21.58 20.56 24.54
C MET A 1 -21.71 20.79 23.03
N VAL A 2 -22.23 21.93 22.56
CA VAL A 2 -22.34 22.26 21.12
C VAL A 2 -20.98 22.30 20.41
N ALA A 3 -19.94 22.86 21.05
CA ALA A 3 -18.58 22.93 20.49
C ALA A 3 -17.93 21.55 20.24
N VAL A 4 -18.17 20.58 21.13
CA VAL A 4 -17.65 19.21 20.99
C VAL A 4 -18.39 18.47 19.87
N ALA A 5 -19.69 18.72 19.70
CA ALA A 5 -20.49 18.15 18.62
C ALA A 5 -20.12 18.72 17.24
N VAL A 6 -19.81 20.02 17.14
CA VAL A 6 -19.35 20.67 15.90
C VAL A 6 -17.95 20.19 15.52
N LEU A 7 -17.04 20.06 16.49
CA LEU A 7 -15.71 19.46 16.30
C LEU A 7 -15.78 18.00 15.86
N ALA A 8 -16.67 17.21 16.47
CA ALA A 8 -16.86 15.81 16.10
C ALA A 8 -17.46 15.66 14.70
N ALA A 9 -18.43 16.49 14.33
CA ALA A 9 -19.05 16.50 13.00
C ALA A 9 -18.06 16.95 11.90
N MET A 10 -17.21 17.93 12.20
CA MET A 10 -16.19 18.41 11.26
C MET A 10 -15.03 17.41 11.10
N VAL A 11 -14.59 16.74 12.16
CA VAL A 11 -13.59 15.67 12.08
C VAL A 11 -14.15 14.42 11.38
N ALA A 12 -15.43 14.09 11.58
CA ALA A 12 -16.11 13.03 10.83
C ALA A 12 -16.21 13.36 9.34
N ALA A 13 -16.58 14.61 8.98
CA ALA A 13 -16.57 15.08 7.59
C ALA A 13 -15.17 15.08 6.98
N TRP A 14 -14.14 15.34 7.80
CA TRP A 14 -12.74 15.32 7.39
C TRP A 14 -12.20 13.90 7.16
N VAL A 15 -12.75 12.91 7.86
CA VAL A 15 -12.49 11.48 7.64
C VAL A 15 -13.31 10.93 6.45
N GLY A 16 -14.51 11.47 6.20
CA GLY A 16 -15.39 11.10 5.09
C GLY A 16 -14.97 11.61 3.71
N ALA A 17 -14.22 12.72 3.64
CA ALA A 17 -13.77 13.33 2.39
C ALA A 17 -12.54 12.65 1.73
N GLY A 18 -12.17 11.44 2.15
CA GLY A 18 -11.34 10.54 1.35
C GLY A 18 -12.20 9.82 0.31
N PRO A 19 -11.73 9.61 -0.93
CA PRO A 19 -12.56 9.02 -1.98
C PRO A 19 -12.82 7.53 -1.69
N SER A 20 -13.92 7.26 -0.97
CA SER A 20 -14.67 6.01 -1.05
C SER A 20 -16.13 6.30 -0.70
N ALA A 21 -16.88 6.77 -1.71
CA ALA A 21 -18.29 7.17 -1.68
C ALA A 21 -19.30 6.04 -1.35
N GLN A 22 -18.91 5.04 -0.56
CA GLN A 22 -19.72 3.86 -0.24
C GLN A 22 -19.74 3.52 1.26
N ALA A 23 -18.73 3.93 2.04
CA ALA A 23 -18.65 3.63 3.48
C ALA A 23 -19.67 4.42 4.31
N GLU A 24 -20.02 5.65 3.90
CA GLU A 24 -20.95 6.51 4.65
C GLU A 24 -22.41 6.05 4.57
N ARG A 25 -22.81 5.34 3.52
CA ARG A 25 -24.20 4.86 3.37
C ARG A 25 -24.51 3.63 4.23
N LEU A 26 -23.50 2.85 4.65
CA LEU A 26 -23.68 1.67 5.50
C LEU A 26 -23.58 2.01 6.99
N ALA A 27 -22.74 2.99 7.37
CA ALA A 27 -22.62 3.47 8.75
C ALA A 27 -23.89 4.19 9.26
N ALA A 28 -24.63 4.83 8.36
CA ALA A 28 -25.93 5.43 8.65
C ALA A 28 -27.02 4.39 8.97
N VAL A 29 -26.83 3.12 8.60
CA VAL A 29 -27.81 2.03 8.79
C VAL A 29 -27.62 1.28 10.11
N LEU A 30 -26.41 1.25 10.68
CA LEU A 30 -26.10 0.33 11.80
C LEU A 30 -26.04 0.95 13.21
N GLY A 31 -26.33 2.24 13.38
CA GLY A 31 -26.73 2.79 14.69
C GLY A 31 -25.82 2.47 15.89
N VAL A 32 -24.49 2.49 15.73
CA VAL A 32 -23.57 2.18 16.84
C VAL A 32 -23.25 3.46 17.63
N ARG A 33 -23.90 3.60 18.79
CA ARG A 33 -23.48 4.48 19.89
C ARG A 33 -22.59 3.68 20.84
N ASP A 34 -21.31 4.01 20.92
CA ASP A 34 -20.48 3.66 22.10
C ASP A 34 -19.58 4.86 22.46
N PRO A 35 -19.65 5.40 23.70
CA PRO A 35 -19.01 6.66 24.06
C PRO A 35 -17.74 6.46 24.89
N ARG A 36 -16.58 6.22 24.25
CA ARG A 36 -15.25 6.48 24.86
C ARG A 36 -14.24 7.00 23.81
N PRO A 37 -14.06 8.34 23.69
CA PRO A 37 -13.49 8.98 22.49
C PRO A 37 -11.96 8.84 22.33
N GLY A 38 -11.19 8.57 23.40
CA GLY A 38 -9.72 8.52 23.32
C GLY A 38 -9.15 7.28 22.64
N HIS A 39 -9.79 6.11 22.84
CA HIS A 39 -9.29 4.85 22.31
C HIS A 39 -9.63 4.67 20.83
N ALA A 40 -10.77 5.19 20.37
CA ALA A 40 -11.22 5.07 18.99
C ALA A 40 -10.32 5.83 17.99
N VAL A 41 -9.79 7.00 18.36
CA VAL A 41 -8.92 7.81 17.49
C VAL A 41 -7.53 7.19 17.34
N TRP A 42 -6.93 6.72 18.44
CA TRP A 42 -5.65 6.01 18.40
C TRP A 42 -5.78 4.68 17.65
N LYS A 43 -6.87 3.95 17.88
CA LYS A 43 -7.16 2.70 17.17
C LYS A 43 -7.38 2.97 15.69
N ALA A 44 -8.10 4.02 15.28
CA ALA A 44 -8.27 4.39 13.87
C ALA A 44 -6.96 4.81 13.19
N LEU A 45 -6.06 5.54 13.86
CA LEU A 45 -4.74 5.88 13.33
C LEU A 45 -3.84 4.64 13.18
N VAL A 46 -3.88 3.72 14.14
CA VAL A 46 -3.13 2.46 14.12
C VAL A 46 -3.73 1.47 13.10
N GLU A 47 -5.06 1.36 13.02
CA GLU A 47 -5.81 0.59 12.03
C GLU A 47 -5.68 1.16 10.62
N ARG A 48 -5.24 2.42 10.45
CA ARG A 48 -4.93 3.00 9.14
C ARG A 48 -3.49 2.80 8.71
N ARG A 49 -2.54 2.63 9.65
CA ARG A 49 -1.15 2.25 9.35
C ARG A 49 -1.00 0.76 9.05
N ARG A 50 -1.75 -0.09 9.76
CA ARG A 50 -1.79 -1.54 9.54
C ARG A 50 -2.04 -1.93 8.08
N PRO A 51 -3.07 -1.45 7.36
CA PRO A 51 -3.36 -1.90 6.00
C PRO A 51 -2.27 -1.53 4.99
N MET A 52 -1.59 -0.40 5.17
CA MET A 52 -0.46 -0.03 4.31
C MET A 52 0.77 -0.90 4.57
N ALA A 53 1.09 -1.16 5.85
CA ALA A 53 2.20 -2.04 6.24
C ALA A 53 1.93 -3.49 5.83
N GLU A 54 0.69 -3.97 6.01
CA GLU A 54 0.25 -5.29 5.57
C GLU A 54 0.29 -5.41 4.05
N ALA A 55 -0.16 -4.40 3.30
CA ALA A 55 -0.06 -4.41 1.84
C ALA A 55 1.40 -4.42 1.36
N ALA A 56 2.32 -3.74 2.06
CA ALA A 56 3.75 -3.80 1.75
C ALA A 56 4.34 -5.18 2.07
N ALA A 57 4.00 -5.75 3.23
CA ALA A 57 4.41 -7.09 3.62
C ALA A 57 3.91 -8.16 2.64
N TRP A 58 2.66 -8.07 2.18
CA TRP A 58 2.12 -8.96 1.16
C TRP A 58 2.85 -8.86 -0.17
N ARG A 59 3.24 -7.66 -0.62
CA ARG A 59 4.01 -7.50 -1.86
C ARG A 59 5.41 -8.10 -1.74
N ALA A 60 6.08 -7.88 -0.62
CA ALA A 60 7.37 -8.50 -0.35
C ALA A 60 7.25 -10.03 -0.33
N ALA A 61 6.25 -10.57 0.36
CA ALA A 61 5.99 -12.01 0.39
C ALA A 61 5.64 -12.60 -0.98
N CYS A 62 4.96 -11.85 -1.86
CA CYS A 62 4.72 -12.28 -3.24
C CYS A 62 6.03 -12.41 -4.03
N ILE A 63 6.95 -11.46 -3.87
CA ILE A 63 8.27 -11.49 -4.51
C ILE A 63 9.06 -12.70 -4.02
N GLU A 64 9.12 -12.89 -2.69
CA GLU A 64 9.77 -14.04 -2.04
C GLU A 64 9.16 -15.36 -2.50
N LEU A 65 7.82 -15.42 -2.64
CA LEU A 65 7.13 -16.60 -3.15
C LEU A 65 7.56 -16.92 -4.59
N CYS A 66 7.56 -15.93 -5.48
CA CYS A 66 7.98 -16.14 -6.87
C CYS A 66 9.43 -16.63 -6.95
N GLU A 67 10.32 -16.03 -6.15
CA GLU A 67 11.72 -16.47 -6.03
C GLU A 67 11.85 -17.90 -5.54
N GLY A 68 11.16 -18.25 -4.45
CA GLY A 68 11.19 -19.59 -3.87
C GLY A 68 10.64 -20.65 -4.83
N VAL A 69 9.55 -20.33 -5.53
CA VAL A 69 8.99 -21.22 -6.56
C VAL A 69 9.98 -21.42 -7.70
N ALA A 70 10.57 -20.35 -8.24
CA ALA A 70 11.54 -20.45 -9.32
C ALA A 70 12.76 -21.28 -8.90
N ALA A 71 13.28 -21.08 -7.69
CA ALA A 71 14.41 -21.82 -7.15
C ALA A 71 14.12 -23.32 -6.97
N GLU A 72 12.98 -23.68 -6.40
CA GLU A 72 12.61 -25.09 -6.20
C GLU A 72 12.33 -25.79 -7.54
N VAL A 73 11.66 -25.13 -8.49
CA VAL A 73 11.42 -25.72 -9.83
C VAL A 73 12.74 -25.86 -10.60
N ALA A 74 13.64 -24.89 -10.52
CA ALA A 74 14.99 -24.98 -11.11
C ALA A 74 15.82 -26.12 -10.48
N ALA A 75 15.57 -26.46 -9.21
CA ALA A 75 16.14 -27.63 -8.54
C ALA A 75 15.49 -28.97 -8.96
N GLY A 76 14.60 -28.95 -9.95
CA GLY A 76 13.95 -30.14 -10.52
C GLY A 76 12.70 -30.60 -9.78
N LYS A 77 12.15 -29.79 -8.86
CA LYS A 77 10.91 -30.11 -8.17
C LYS A 77 9.70 -29.92 -9.08
N GLN A 78 8.69 -30.76 -8.86
CA GLN A 78 7.39 -30.55 -9.50
C GLN A 78 6.79 -29.23 -9.01
N ALA A 79 6.14 -28.48 -9.91
CA ALA A 79 5.64 -27.13 -9.63
C ALA A 79 4.78 -27.06 -8.36
N GLY A 80 3.86 -28.00 -8.17
CA GLY A 80 3.02 -28.07 -6.95
C GLY A 80 3.83 -28.26 -5.66
N GLU A 81 4.84 -29.14 -5.67
CA GLU A 81 5.72 -29.34 -4.51
C GLU A 81 6.57 -28.10 -4.25
N ALA A 82 7.11 -27.49 -5.30
CA ALA A 82 7.88 -26.24 -5.24
C ALA A 82 7.05 -25.11 -4.61
N LEU A 83 5.80 -24.96 -5.03
CA LEU A 83 4.88 -23.97 -4.48
C LEU A 83 4.56 -24.22 -3.01
N ALA A 84 4.23 -25.46 -2.65
CA ALA A 84 3.94 -25.82 -1.27
C ALA A 84 5.13 -25.53 -0.34
N ARG A 85 6.35 -25.81 -0.79
CA ARG A 85 7.59 -25.53 -0.05
C ARG A 85 7.86 -24.04 0.09
N ALA A 86 7.77 -23.29 -1.01
CA ALA A 86 7.97 -21.84 -0.99
C ALA A 86 6.98 -21.14 -0.05
N VAL A 87 5.72 -21.57 -0.06
CA VAL A 87 4.69 -21.08 0.89
C VAL A 87 4.99 -21.49 2.34
N SER A 88 5.60 -22.65 2.58
CA SER A 88 5.96 -23.05 3.95
C SER A 88 7.20 -22.33 4.51
N ALA A 89 8.04 -21.77 3.64
CA ALA A 89 9.27 -21.09 4.02
C ALA A 89 9.08 -19.58 4.27
N MET A 90 8.01 -18.99 3.74
CA MET A 90 7.74 -17.55 3.84
C MET A 90 7.16 -17.14 5.20
N THR A 91 7.35 -15.86 5.52
CA THR A 91 6.64 -15.20 6.62
C THR A 91 5.63 -14.20 6.06
N VAL A 92 4.35 -14.51 6.17
CA VAL A 92 3.25 -13.65 5.72
C VAL A 92 2.42 -13.09 6.87
N PRO A 93 1.75 -11.94 6.70
CA PRO A 93 0.85 -11.38 7.70
C PRO A 93 -0.30 -12.32 8.09
N ASP A 94 -0.81 -13.08 7.12
CA ASP A 94 -1.86 -14.09 7.32
C ASP A 94 -1.50 -15.39 6.60
N ALA A 95 -0.91 -16.32 7.35
CA ALA A 95 -0.55 -17.65 6.86
C ALA A 95 -1.78 -18.53 6.57
N ALA A 96 -2.91 -18.28 7.25
CA ALA A 96 -4.11 -19.07 7.07
C ALA A 96 -4.72 -18.87 5.67
N ALA A 97 -4.59 -17.66 5.11
CA ALA A 97 -4.99 -17.34 3.73
C ALA A 97 -4.29 -18.22 2.67
N LEU A 98 -3.07 -18.72 2.95
CA LEU A 98 -2.29 -19.54 2.02
C LEU A 98 -2.45 -21.05 2.23
N LEU A 99 -3.10 -21.51 3.30
CA LEU A 99 -3.37 -22.94 3.53
C LEU A 99 -4.12 -23.60 2.35
N PRO A 100 -5.15 -22.97 1.73
CA PRO A 100 -5.81 -23.55 0.56
C PRO A 100 -4.89 -23.66 -0.66
N VAL A 101 -3.87 -22.79 -0.78
CA VAL A 101 -2.87 -22.84 -1.86
C VAL A 101 -1.98 -24.06 -1.68
N VAL A 102 -1.51 -24.32 -0.46
CA VAL A 102 -0.69 -25.51 -0.15
C VAL A 102 -1.49 -26.80 -0.37
N ALA A 103 -2.75 -26.84 0.07
CA ALA A 103 -3.62 -27.99 -0.15
C ALA A 103 -3.83 -28.25 -1.65
N ALA A 104 -4.22 -27.22 -2.43
CA ALA A 104 -4.38 -27.34 -3.86
C ALA A 104 -3.08 -27.80 -4.56
N ALA A 105 -1.93 -27.30 -4.11
CA ALA A 105 -0.64 -27.66 -4.70
C ALA A 105 -0.21 -29.11 -4.41
N ARG A 106 -0.58 -29.66 -3.24
CA ARG A 106 -0.28 -31.06 -2.85
C ARG A 106 -1.27 -32.06 -3.46
N ASP A 107 -2.54 -31.69 -3.51
CA ASP A 107 -3.62 -32.56 -3.94
C ASP A 107 -3.83 -32.53 -5.47
N GLY A 108 -3.05 -31.73 -6.21
CA GLY A 108 -3.22 -31.53 -7.64
C GLY A 108 -4.49 -30.77 -8.01
N GLY A 109 -5.01 -29.96 -7.08
CA GLY A 109 -6.19 -29.12 -7.28
C GLY A 109 -5.92 -27.85 -8.09
N ASP A 110 -6.91 -26.97 -8.13
CA ASP A 110 -6.83 -25.70 -8.86
C ASP A 110 -6.00 -24.66 -8.09
N VAL A 111 -4.68 -24.72 -8.30
CA VAL A 111 -3.68 -23.80 -7.75
C VAL A 111 -3.95 -22.34 -8.17
N PRO A 112 -4.22 -22.02 -9.46
CA PRO A 112 -4.57 -20.66 -9.88
C PRO A 112 -5.78 -20.09 -9.12
N ALA A 113 -6.87 -20.84 -8.96
CA ALA A 113 -8.03 -20.37 -8.21
C ALA A 113 -7.75 -20.25 -6.70
N ALA A 114 -6.89 -21.08 -6.14
CA ALA A 114 -6.46 -20.94 -4.75
C ALA A 114 -5.62 -19.66 -4.54
N LEU A 115 -4.66 -19.38 -5.42
CA LEU A 115 -3.83 -18.17 -5.38
C LEU A 115 -4.67 -16.89 -5.53
N ALA A 116 -5.63 -16.90 -6.47
CA ALA A 116 -6.53 -15.76 -6.68
C ALA A 116 -7.43 -15.50 -5.46
N ARG A 117 -7.88 -16.55 -4.76
CA ARG A 117 -8.69 -16.41 -3.53
C ARG A 117 -7.88 -15.99 -2.31
N ALA A 118 -6.60 -16.39 -2.25
CA ALA A 118 -5.70 -15.99 -1.17
C ALA A 118 -5.22 -14.54 -1.30
N ALA A 119 -5.41 -13.91 -2.47
CA ALA A 119 -4.97 -12.55 -2.72
C ALA A 119 -5.75 -11.53 -1.86
N PRO A 120 -5.09 -10.78 -0.97
CA PRO A 120 -5.75 -9.72 -0.22
C PRO A 120 -6.13 -8.55 -1.14
N LEU A 121 -7.19 -7.82 -0.74
CA LEU A 121 -7.67 -6.62 -1.45
C LEU A 121 -6.58 -5.56 -1.67
N GLN A 122 -5.62 -5.45 -0.74
CA GLN A 122 -4.46 -4.57 -0.90
C GLN A 122 -3.18 -5.39 -0.83
N GLY A 123 -2.30 -5.20 -1.82
CA GLY A 123 -1.02 -5.90 -1.90
C GLY A 123 -1.08 -7.29 -2.53
N GLY A 124 -2.27 -7.83 -2.83
CA GLY A 124 -2.46 -9.16 -3.44
C GLY A 124 -2.29 -9.23 -4.96
N GLU A 125 -2.03 -8.11 -5.64
CA GLU A 125 -1.87 -8.06 -7.10
C GLU A 125 -0.81 -9.05 -7.62
N GLY A 126 0.27 -9.26 -6.85
CA GLY A 126 1.32 -10.23 -7.19
C GLY A 126 0.81 -11.68 -7.23
N LEU A 127 -0.04 -12.08 -6.27
CA LEU A 127 -0.64 -13.42 -6.22
C LEU A 127 -1.59 -13.66 -7.40
N VAL A 128 -2.37 -12.66 -7.78
CA VAL A 128 -3.27 -12.76 -8.95
C VAL A 128 -2.47 -12.88 -10.25
N ARG A 129 -1.39 -12.10 -10.42
CA ARG A 129 -0.50 -12.23 -11.57
C ARG A 129 0.22 -13.57 -11.59
N LEU A 130 0.65 -14.08 -10.43
CA LEU A 130 1.24 -15.42 -10.30
C LEU A 130 0.25 -16.51 -10.70
N ALA A 131 -1.01 -16.41 -10.26
CA ALA A 131 -2.08 -17.33 -10.68
C ALA A 131 -2.27 -17.33 -12.20
N ALA A 132 -2.25 -16.16 -12.84
CA ALA A 132 -2.34 -16.05 -14.29
C ALA A 132 -1.12 -16.65 -15.00
N CYS A 133 0.10 -16.36 -14.54
CA CYS A 133 1.32 -16.98 -15.07
C CYS A 133 1.29 -18.50 -14.96
N TRP A 134 0.81 -19.02 -13.83
CA TRP A 134 0.65 -20.46 -13.61
C TRP A 134 -0.36 -21.07 -14.58
N GLN A 135 -1.54 -20.46 -14.71
CA GLN A 135 -2.57 -20.93 -15.65
C GLN A 135 -2.06 -20.95 -17.08
N VAL A 136 -1.33 -19.90 -17.51
CA VAL A 136 -0.72 -19.83 -18.86
C VAL A 136 0.34 -20.91 -19.04
N SER A 137 1.22 -21.12 -18.05
CA SER A 137 2.21 -22.20 -18.09
C SER A 137 1.55 -23.57 -18.25
N VAL A 138 0.53 -23.87 -17.45
CA VAL A 138 -0.17 -25.17 -17.47
C VAL A 138 -0.93 -25.39 -18.77
N THR A 139 -1.61 -24.36 -19.29
CA THR A 139 -2.44 -24.48 -20.50
C THR A 139 -1.63 -24.49 -21.80
N VAL A 140 -0.54 -23.71 -21.87
CA VAL A 140 0.29 -23.57 -23.06
C VAL A 140 1.50 -24.52 -23.03
N GLY A 141 1.83 -25.11 -21.88
CA GLY A 141 3.03 -25.92 -21.69
C GLY A 141 4.32 -25.10 -21.64
N GLY A 142 4.22 -23.82 -21.26
CA GLY A 142 5.36 -22.89 -21.21
C GLY A 142 6.22 -23.07 -19.96
N ASP A 143 7.48 -22.63 -20.05
CA ASP A 143 8.43 -22.63 -18.93
C ASP A 143 7.96 -21.73 -17.78
N LEU A 144 7.50 -22.36 -16.71
CA LEU A 144 7.04 -21.69 -15.51
C LEU A 144 8.16 -20.88 -14.84
N VAL A 145 9.40 -21.38 -14.86
CA VAL A 145 10.54 -20.72 -14.21
C VAL A 145 10.77 -19.36 -14.86
N ALA A 146 10.90 -19.32 -16.19
CA ALA A 146 11.09 -18.07 -16.92
C ALA A 146 9.94 -17.08 -16.72
N LEU A 147 8.69 -17.54 -16.63
CA LEU A 147 7.54 -16.67 -16.37
C LEU A 147 7.55 -16.10 -14.95
N VAL A 148 7.82 -16.94 -13.95
CA VAL A 148 7.84 -16.53 -12.54
C VAL A 148 9.03 -15.63 -12.23
N GLU A 149 10.21 -15.87 -12.80
CA GLU A 149 11.37 -14.98 -12.67
C GLU A 149 11.10 -13.60 -13.28
N ARG A 150 10.49 -13.55 -14.47
CA ARG A 150 10.09 -12.28 -15.10
C ARG A 150 9.05 -11.55 -14.26
N LEU A 151 8.09 -12.28 -13.68
CA LEU A 151 7.12 -11.70 -12.75
C LEU A 151 7.83 -11.14 -11.51
N ALA A 152 8.70 -11.90 -10.86
CA ALA A 152 9.47 -11.45 -9.71
C ALA A 152 10.31 -10.20 -10.04
N ALA A 153 10.97 -10.16 -11.20
CA ALA A 153 11.73 -8.99 -11.65
C ALA A 153 10.82 -7.77 -11.84
N SER A 154 9.63 -7.95 -12.43
CA SER A 154 8.66 -6.87 -12.60
C SER A 154 8.13 -6.33 -11.26
N LEU A 155 7.81 -7.22 -10.31
CA LEU A 155 7.33 -6.84 -8.98
C LEU A 155 8.41 -6.10 -8.18
N ARG A 156 9.68 -6.55 -8.26
CA ARG A 156 10.80 -5.84 -7.64
C ARG A 156 11.03 -4.45 -8.24
N ALA A 157 10.91 -4.31 -9.55
CA ALA A 157 11.02 -3.01 -10.21
C ALA A 157 9.91 -2.04 -9.76
N GLU A 158 8.67 -2.54 -9.63
CA GLU A 158 7.56 -1.76 -9.09
C GLU A 158 7.81 -1.34 -7.64
N GLU A 159 8.32 -2.23 -6.80
CA GLU A 159 8.61 -1.94 -5.39
C GLU A 159 9.79 -0.98 -5.22
N SER A 160 10.88 -1.15 -5.98
CA SER A 160 12.00 -0.21 -6.02
C SER A 160 11.53 1.19 -6.41
N HIS A 161 10.67 1.30 -7.42
CA HIS A 161 10.13 2.60 -7.82
C HIS A 161 9.34 3.29 -6.70
N ARG A 162 8.57 2.52 -5.92
CA ARG A 162 7.84 3.04 -4.76
C ARG A 162 8.78 3.50 -3.65
N GLN A 163 9.86 2.74 -3.42
CA GLN A 163 10.90 3.11 -2.45
C GLN A 163 11.65 4.37 -2.88
N ASP A 164 11.99 4.51 -4.17
CA ASP A 164 12.63 5.70 -4.72
C ASP A 164 11.75 6.94 -4.57
N VAL A 165 10.46 6.83 -4.90
CA VAL A 165 9.49 7.91 -4.70
C VAL A 165 9.36 8.25 -3.21
N ALA A 166 9.34 7.24 -2.33
CA ALA A 166 9.30 7.47 -0.88
C ALA A 166 10.57 8.19 -0.38
N ALA A 167 11.74 7.84 -0.90
CA ALA A 167 13.03 8.43 -0.56
C ALA A 167 13.15 9.87 -1.07
N GLN A 168 12.75 10.16 -2.31
CA GLN A 168 12.74 11.52 -2.86
C GLN A 168 11.82 12.46 -2.06
N LEU A 169 10.72 11.92 -1.55
CA LEU A 169 9.78 12.66 -0.71
C LEU A 169 10.21 12.72 0.77
N ALA A 170 11.30 12.07 1.19
CA ALA A 170 11.76 12.09 2.57
C ALA A 170 12.21 13.50 3.01
N GLY A 171 12.94 14.21 2.16
CA GLY A 171 13.37 15.59 2.41
C GLY A 171 12.19 16.57 2.55
N PRO A 172 11.30 16.66 1.54
CA PRO A 172 10.08 17.47 1.63
C PRO A 172 9.16 17.09 2.81
N ARG A 173 9.07 15.80 3.17
CA ARG A 173 8.29 15.38 4.35
C ARG A 173 8.96 15.75 5.67
N ALA A 174 10.29 15.78 5.75
CA ALA A 174 11.00 16.16 6.97
C ALA A 174 10.78 17.64 7.29
N THR A 175 10.88 18.53 6.30
CA THR A 175 10.61 19.96 6.49
C THR A 175 9.13 20.22 6.78
N ALA A 176 8.22 19.53 6.08
CA ALA A 176 6.79 19.61 6.38
C ALA A 176 6.48 19.17 7.83
N ARG A 177 7.11 18.10 8.33
CA ARG A 177 6.97 17.67 9.75
C ARG A 177 7.56 18.67 10.73
N MET A 178 8.70 19.29 10.40
CA MET A 178 9.32 20.32 11.24
C MET A 178 8.42 21.56 11.36
N LEU A 179 7.89 22.04 10.23
CA LEU A 179 6.93 23.15 10.19
C LEU A 179 5.61 22.81 10.88
N ALA A 180 5.12 21.57 10.74
CA ALA A 180 3.93 21.09 11.44
C ALA A 180 4.13 20.93 12.95
N GLY A 181 5.37 20.81 13.44
CA GLY A 181 5.70 20.79 14.87
C GLY A 181 5.78 22.18 15.51
N LEU A 182 5.95 23.23 14.70
CA LEU A 182 6.06 24.62 15.17
C LEU A 182 4.85 25.10 16.00
N PRO A 183 3.59 24.78 15.67
CA PRO A 183 2.42 25.17 16.47
C PRO A 183 2.44 24.52 17.87
N LEU A 184 2.92 23.28 17.97
CA LEU A 184 3.04 22.57 19.24
C LEU A 184 4.10 23.22 20.12
N LEU A 185 5.23 23.60 19.52
CA LEU A 185 6.27 24.36 20.21
C LEU A 185 5.75 25.73 20.69
N GLY A 186 5.00 26.43 19.84
CA GLY A 186 4.37 27.71 20.17
C GLY A 186 3.35 27.59 21.31
N PHE A 187 2.56 26.52 21.31
CA PHE A 187 1.61 26.22 22.40
C PHE A 187 2.33 25.91 23.72
N LEU A 188 3.41 25.10 23.68
CA LEU A 188 4.26 24.80 24.83
C LEU A 188 4.91 26.07 25.40
N MET A 189 5.44 26.94 24.53
CA MET A 189 6.06 28.20 24.94
C MET A 189 5.03 29.15 25.59
N ALA A 190 3.83 29.25 25.02
CA ALA A 190 2.74 30.04 25.58
C ALA A 190 2.26 29.51 26.95
N ALA A 191 2.21 28.19 27.14
CA ALA A 191 1.89 27.59 28.43
C ALA A 191 2.97 27.85 29.49
N GLY A 192 4.26 27.85 29.10
CA GLY A 192 5.38 28.17 30.00
C GLY A 192 5.40 29.62 30.49
N LEU A 193 4.80 30.56 29.74
CA LEU A 193 4.66 31.97 30.13
C LEU A 193 3.54 32.22 31.17
N GLY A 194 2.89 31.18 31.69
CA GLY A 194 1.84 31.31 32.70
C GLY A 194 0.49 31.79 32.16
N MET A 195 0.37 31.94 30.83
CA MET A 195 -0.94 32.01 30.20
C MET A 195 -1.68 30.70 30.53
N SER A 196 -2.99 30.75 30.74
CA SER A 196 -3.84 29.56 30.87
C SER A 196 -4.53 29.29 29.54
N PRO A 197 -3.80 28.88 28.47
CA PRO A 197 -4.35 28.76 27.13
C PRO A 197 -5.50 27.76 27.08
N VAL A 198 -5.48 26.73 27.92
CA VAL A 198 -6.56 25.74 28.01
C VAL A 198 -7.86 26.36 28.52
N SER A 199 -7.79 27.27 29.50
CA SER A 199 -8.93 28.02 30.03
C SER A 199 -9.48 29.01 29.00
N PHE A 200 -8.59 29.70 28.29
CA PHE A 200 -8.98 30.67 27.25
C PHE A 200 -9.50 30.01 25.96
N LEU A 201 -8.91 28.89 25.51
CA LEU A 201 -9.35 28.15 24.32
C LEU A 201 -10.74 27.50 24.52
N LEU A 202 -11.03 27.02 25.73
CA LEU A 202 -12.29 26.34 26.05
C LEU A 202 -13.34 27.28 26.66
N GLY A 203 -12.93 28.43 27.20
CA GLY A 203 -13.79 29.39 27.88
C GLY A 203 -14.16 30.63 27.06
N SER A 204 -13.49 30.92 25.94
CA SER A 204 -13.72 32.14 25.14
C SER A 204 -14.10 31.83 23.68
N PRO A 205 -15.06 32.59 23.08
CA PRO A 205 -15.43 32.42 21.68
C PRO A 205 -14.27 32.68 20.71
N ALA A 206 -13.34 33.57 21.06
CA ALA A 206 -12.12 33.80 20.27
C ALA A 206 -11.18 32.59 20.31
N GLY A 207 -11.11 31.90 21.45
CA GLY A 207 -10.35 30.66 21.62
C GLY A 207 -10.89 29.50 20.77
N LEU A 208 -12.22 29.38 20.70
CA LEU A 208 -12.90 28.43 19.82
C LEU A 208 -12.62 28.72 18.33
N GLY A 209 -12.66 30.00 17.94
CA GLY A 209 -12.29 30.42 16.58
C GLY A 209 -10.87 29.99 16.21
N CYS A 210 -9.90 30.25 17.08
CA CYS A 210 -8.51 29.85 16.86
C CYS A 210 -8.35 28.31 16.75
N LEU A 211 -9.04 27.55 17.60
CA LEU A 211 -9.00 26.07 17.57
C LEU A 211 -9.55 25.53 16.25
N THR A 212 -10.68 26.07 15.78
CA THR A 212 -11.28 25.66 14.49
C THR A 212 -10.35 25.98 13.31
N ILE A 213 -9.70 27.14 13.32
CA ILE A 213 -8.74 27.55 12.27
C ILE A 213 -7.51 26.63 12.29
N GLY A 214 -6.96 26.33 13.47
CA GLY A 214 -5.83 25.41 13.61
C GLY A 214 -6.15 24.02 13.08
N LEU A 215 -7.32 23.48 13.43
CA LEU A 215 -7.77 22.19 12.92
C LEU A 215 -7.99 22.21 11.40
N ALA A 216 -8.56 23.29 10.87
CA ALA A 216 -8.79 23.46 9.44
C ALA A 216 -7.47 23.55 8.65
N LEU A 217 -6.44 24.20 9.20
CA LEU A 217 -5.12 24.24 8.58
C LEU A 217 -4.44 22.87 8.59
N ASP A 218 -4.48 22.14 9.70
CA ASP A 218 -3.91 20.79 9.79
C ASP A 218 -4.63 19.83 8.82
N ALA A 219 -5.96 19.93 8.80
CA ALA A 219 -6.83 19.28 7.85
C ALA A 219 -6.44 19.56 6.38
N THR A 220 -6.19 20.82 6.05
CA THR A 220 -5.80 21.21 4.70
C THR A 220 -4.41 20.69 4.35
N GLY A 221 -3.48 20.71 5.30
CA GLY A 221 -2.10 20.23 5.13
C GLY A 221 -2.05 18.73 4.82
N VAL A 222 -2.79 17.91 5.56
CA VAL A 222 -2.84 16.46 5.31
C VAL A 222 -3.56 16.15 4.00
N TRP A 223 -4.66 16.85 3.68
CA TRP A 223 -5.36 16.69 2.40
C TRP A 223 -4.45 17.02 1.21
N TRP A 224 -3.73 18.14 1.28
CA TRP A 224 -2.80 18.55 0.22
C TRP A 224 -1.64 17.56 0.09
N THR A 225 -1.05 17.11 1.21
CA THR A 225 0.02 16.12 1.19
C THR A 225 -0.44 14.81 0.55
N GLY A 226 -1.64 14.34 0.88
CA GLY A 226 -2.25 13.16 0.26
C GLY A 226 -2.45 13.34 -1.25
N ARG A 227 -2.95 14.52 -1.66
CA ARG A 227 -3.17 14.85 -3.08
C ARG A 227 -1.87 14.93 -3.89
N LEU A 228 -0.79 15.51 -3.34
CA LEU A 228 0.52 15.56 -3.98
C LEU A 228 1.11 14.16 -4.20
N VAL A 229 0.97 13.29 -3.20
CA VAL A 229 1.45 11.90 -3.26
C VAL A 229 0.64 11.07 -4.26
N ALA A 230 -0.67 11.29 -4.36
CA ALA A 230 -1.50 10.65 -5.38
C ALA A 230 -1.15 11.14 -6.80
N GLY A 231 -0.88 12.44 -6.97
CA GLY A 231 -0.47 13.01 -8.25
C GLY A 231 0.91 12.54 -8.73
N ALA A 232 1.84 12.26 -7.81
CA ALA A 232 3.17 11.75 -8.14
C ALA A 232 3.15 10.30 -8.66
N GLN A 233 2.23 9.46 -8.16
CA GLN A 233 2.08 8.07 -8.59
C GLN A 233 1.47 7.93 -10.00
N GLY A 234 0.74 8.93 -10.48
CA GLY A 234 0.12 8.93 -11.81
C GLY A 234 1.05 9.33 -12.96
N ARG A 235 2.28 9.79 -12.67
CA ARG A 235 3.22 10.23 -13.71
C ARG A 235 4.25 9.15 -13.98
N SER A 236 3.79 8.05 -14.59
CA SER A 236 4.70 7.00 -15.10
C SER A 236 5.76 7.65 -15.99
N PRO A 237 7.06 7.33 -15.80
CA PRO A 237 8.12 7.85 -16.65
C PRO A 237 7.83 7.42 -18.08
N LYS A 238 7.70 8.40 -18.98
CA LYS A 238 7.60 8.18 -20.42
C LYS A 238 8.78 7.29 -20.80
N ARG A 239 8.46 6.03 -21.13
CA ARG A 239 9.36 4.99 -21.66
C ARG A 239 10.33 5.68 -22.61
N ARG A 240 11.61 5.79 -22.22
CA ARG A 240 12.65 6.23 -23.15
C ARG A 240 12.61 5.24 -24.31
N GLU A 241 12.26 5.74 -25.48
CA GLU A 241 12.32 4.98 -26.72
C GLU A 241 13.74 4.41 -26.84
N PRO A 242 13.89 3.10 -27.13
CA PRO A 242 15.19 2.54 -27.46
C PRO A 242 15.69 3.28 -28.70
N VAL A 243 16.81 3.99 -28.54
CA VAL A 243 17.64 4.47 -29.62
C VAL A 243 17.88 3.32 -30.61
N ASP A 244 17.67 3.65 -31.88
CA ASP A 244 17.71 2.82 -33.07
C ASP A 244 18.67 1.62 -33.00
N GLN A 245 18.10 0.41 -33.03
CA GLN A 245 18.86 -0.76 -33.49
C GLN A 245 18.88 -0.72 -35.02
N GLU A 246 19.97 -0.17 -35.53
CA GLU A 246 20.42 -0.24 -36.92
C GLU A 246 20.20 -1.66 -37.49
N PRO A 247 19.49 -1.82 -38.61
CA PRO A 247 19.25 -3.13 -39.19
C PRO A 247 20.57 -3.65 -39.80
N ARG A 248 21.24 -4.58 -39.11
CA ARG A 248 22.29 -5.42 -39.72
C ARG A 248 21.70 -6.16 -40.91
N ARG A 249 21.87 -5.58 -42.11
CA ARG A 249 21.69 -6.29 -43.38
C ARG A 249 22.65 -7.46 -43.39
N ARG A 250 22.09 -8.67 -43.29
CA ARG A 250 22.76 -9.90 -43.72
C ARG A 250 23.04 -9.76 -45.21
N VAL A 251 24.31 -9.74 -45.61
CA VAL A 251 24.68 -10.05 -46.99
C VAL A 251 24.66 -11.58 -47.13
N PRO A 252 23.87 -12.16 -48.04
CA PRO A 252 23.87 -13.59 -48.29
C PRO A 252 25.15 -13.98 -49.03
N GLY A 253 25.64 -15.18 -48.73
CA GLY A 253 26.88 -15.73 -49.28
C GLY A 253 26.90 -15.74 -50.81
N GLY A 254 28.03 -15.32 -51.36
CA GLY A 254 28.45 -15.64 -52.72
C GLY A 254 29.47 -16.76 -52.69
N ARG A 255 29.11 -17.93 -53.22
CA ARG A 255 30.06 -18.92 -53.73
C ARG A 255 30.81 -18.29 -54.92
N ALA A 256 32.11 -18.49 -54.99
CA ALA A 256 32.83 -18.63 -56.25
C ALA A 256 34.10 -19.46 -56.03
N THR A 257 34.13 -20.60 -56.73
CA THR A 257 35.29 -21.36 -57.24
C THR A 257 36.37 -21.82 -56.28
#